data_AF-A0A519GAX4-F1
#
_entry.id   AF-A0A519GAX4-F1
#
_cell.length_a   1.000
_cell.length_b   1.000
_cell.length_c   1.000
_cell.angle_alpha   90.00
_cell.angle_beta   90.00
_cell.angle_gamma   90.00
#
_symmetry.space_group_name_H-M   'P 1'
#
loop_
_entity.id
_entity.type
_entity.pdbx_description
1 polymer ?
#
loop_
_entity_poly.entity_id
_entity_poly.type
_entity_poly.pdbx_seq_one_letter_code
_entity_poly.pdbx_strand_id
1 'polypeptide(L)' 'MSIEDPRGTSEVPVDTETVERNMNDEASGGCPVAHDGFRHPTEGGGNQDWWPNALNLKVLRKHTAVAN' A
#
# COMPACT_ATOMS: atom_id res chain seq x y z
N MET A 1 -24.09 -32.45 -31.29
CA MET A 1 -22.69 -32.01 -31.32
C MET A 1 -22.70 -30.50 -31.58
N SER A 2 -21.93 -29.78 -30.77
CA SER A 2 -21.71 -28.32 -30.74
C SER A 2 -22.73 -27.45 -29.99
N ILE A 3 -22.28 -27.11 -28.78
CA ILE A 3 -22.54 -25.96 -27.89
C ILE A 3 -22.19 -24.64 -28.61
N GLU A 4 -22.88 -23.52 -28.33
CA GLU A 4 -22.38 -22.18 -27.88
C GLU A 4 -23.56 -21.27 -27.46
N ASP A 5 -23.44 -20.52 -26.37
CA ASP A 5 -24.46 -19.62 -25.77
C ASP A 5 -23.89 -18.18 -25.69
N PRO A 6 -24.40 -17.16 -26.42
CA PRO A 6 -23.80 -15.83 -26.44
C PRO A 6 -24.53 -14.89 -25.48
N ARG A 7 -24.11 -14.87 -24.21
CA ARG A 7 -24.55 -13.81 -23.29
C ARG A 7 -23.86 -12.49 -23.63
N GLY A 8 -24.53 -11.66 -24.44
CA GLY A 8 -24.17 -10.25 -24.64
C GLY A 8 -24.87 -9.37 -23.62
N THR A 9 -24.15 -8.84 -22.64
CA THR A 9 -24.66 -7.93 -21.61
C THR A 9 -24.49 -6.47 -22.05
N SER A 10 -25.58 -5.69 -22.04
CA SER A 10 -25.60 -4.24 -22.28
C SER A 10 -25.30 -3.46 -20.99
N GLU A 11 -24.37 -2.51 -21.09
CA GLU A 11 -23.77 -1.72 -20.01
C GLU A 11 -24.71 -0.60 -19.50
N VAL A 12 -24.52 -0.17 -18.25
CA VAL A 12 -25.11 1.06 -17.67
C VAL A 12 -24.00 2.12 -17.57
N PRO A 13 -24.14 3.32 -18.17
CA PRO A 13 -23.15 4.38 -17.99
C PRO A 13 -23.56 5.30 -16.82
N VAL A 14 -22.67 5.50 -15.85
CA VAL A 14 -22.79 6.60 -14.88
C VAL A 14 -21.46 7.34 -14.77
N ASP A 15 -21.36 8.40 -15.56
CA ASP A 15 -20.16 9.21 -15.70
C ASP A 15 -20.17 10.32 -14.64
N THR A 16 -19.92 9.95 -13.39
CA THR A 16 -19.45 10.93 -12.37
C THR A 16 -17.93 10.90 -12.33
N GLU A 17 -17.26 11.43 -13.36
CA GLU A 17 -15.80 11.57 -13.34
C GLU A 17 -15.35 12.69 -12.40
N THR A 18 -15.14 12.33 -11.14
CA THR A 18 -14.26 13.09 -10.25
C THR A 18 -12.82 12.84 -10.70
N VAL A 19 -11.98 13.89 -10.72
CA VAL A 19 -10.51 13.88 -10.98
C VAL A 19 -9.73 13.09 -9.88
N GLU A 20 -10.40 12.16 -9.21
CA GLU A 20 -9.81 11.16 -8.32
C GLU A 20 -9.60 9.83 -9.07
N ARG A 21 -10.41 9.56 -10.12
CA ARG A 21 -10.38 8.28 -10.84
C ARG A 21 -9.07 8.04 -11.58
N ASN A 22 -8.50 9.08 -12.19
CA ASN A 22 -7.23 8.99 -12.92
C ASN A 22 -6.02 8.75 -11.99
N MET A 23 -6.08 9.16 -10.72
CA MET A 23 -5.00 8.90 -9.74
C MET A 23 -5.09 7.50 -9.11
N ASN A 24 -6.21 6.81 -9.31
CA ASN A 24 -6.43 5.44 -8.86
C ASN A 24 -6.43 4.42 -10.02
N ASP A 25 -6.04 4.86 -11.23
CA ASP A 25 -5.73 3.92 -12.30
C ASP A 25 -4.52 3.10 -11.85
N GLU A 26 -4.79 1.81 -11.60
CA GLU A 26 -3.84 0.88 -11.00
C GLU A 26 -2.64 0.68 -11.94
N ALA A 27 -1.66 1.57 -11.82
CA ALA A 27 -0.27 1.24 -12.07
C ALA A 27 0.14 0.17 -11.05
N SER A 28 -0.30 -1.07 -11.31
CA SER A 28 0.03 -2.28 -10.57
C SER A 28 -0.28 -2.21 -9.07
N GLY A 29 -1.56 -2.27 -8.67
CA GLY A 29 -2.13 -2.72 -7.38
C GLY A 29 -1.26 -2.80 -6.12
N GLY A 30 -0.37 -1.82 -5.91
CA GLY A 30 0.63 -1.80 -4.86
C GLY A 30 0.51 -0.48 -4.12
N CYS A 31 0.52 -0.54 -2.79
CA CYS A 31 0.66 0.67 -2.00
C CYS A 31 1.96 1.36 -2.43
N PRO A 32 1.99 2.66 -2.77
CA PRO A 32 3.18 3.36 -3.28
C PRO A 32 4.28 3.54 -2.21
N VAL A 33 4.22 2.75 -1.14
CA VAL A 33 5.32 2.55 -0.22
C VAL A 33 6.42 1.84 -1.00
N ALA A 34 7.63 2.40 -0.97
CA ALA A 34 8.80 1.82 -1.61
C ALA A 34 9.09 0.41 -1.04
N HIS A 35 8.48 -0.62 -1.64
CA HIS A 35 8.56 -2.01 -1.20
C HIS A 35 9.94 -2.65 -1.47
N ASP A 36 10.70 -2.13 -2.45
CA ASP A 36 11.97 -2.72 -2.89
C ASP A 36 13.23 -2.11 -2.24
N GLY A 37 13.10 -1.04 -1.45
CA GLY A 37 14.26 -0.28 -0.96
C GLY A 37 14.45 -0.27 0.56
N PHE A 38 13.37 -0.44 1.32
CA PHE A 38 13.40 -0.34 2.77
C PHE A 38 13.10 -1.69 3.41
N ARG A 39 13.89 -2.03 4.43
CA ARG A 39 13.64 -3.21 5.24
C ARG A 39 12.22 -3.17 5.79
N HIS A 40 11.56 -4.32 5.88
CA HIS A 40 10.26 -4.37 6.53
C HIS A 40 10.42 -3.93 8.01
N PRO A 41 9.40 -3.31 8.64
CA PRO A 41 9.52 -2.89 10.04
C PRO A 41 9.90 -4.03 11.00
N THR A 42 9.48 -5.26 10.70
CA THR A 42 9.85 -6.47 11.46
C THR A 42 11.31 -6.89 11.25
N GLU A 43 11.94 -6.46 10.17
CA GLU A 43 13.35 -6.68 9.82
C GLU A 43 14.24 -5.52 10.26
N GLY A 44 13.69 -4.58 11.04
CA GLY A 44 14.42 -3.43 11.58
C GLY A 44 14.37 -2.17 10.71
N GLY A 45 13.54 -2.13 9.67
CA GLY A 45 13.29 -0.91 8.91
C GLY A 45 12.47 0.12 9.68
N GLY A 46 12.70 1.40 9.40
CA GLY A 46 11.85 2.47 9.92
C GLY A 46 12.40 3.87 9.72
N ASN A 47 11.90 4.83 10.50
CA ASN A 47 12.18 6.25 10.33
C ASN A 47 13.67 6.63 10.35
N GLN A 48 14.52 5.81 10.97
CA GLN A 48 15.97 6.06 11.03
C GLN A 48 16.66 5.86 9.67
N ASP A 49 16.11 5.01 8.79
CA ASP A 49 16.64 4.82 7.44
C ASP A 49 16.39 6.07 6.57
N TRP A 50 15.30 6.81 6.84
CA TRP A 50 14.94 8.06 6.14
C TRP A 50 15.63 9.29 6.72
N TRP A 51 15.81 9.34 8.04
CA TRP A 51 16.41 10.47 8.74
C TRP A 51 17.54 9.99 9.66
N PRO A 52 18.73 9.70 9.12
CA PRO A 52 19.82 9.09 9.88
C PRO A 52 20.34 9.95 11.03
N ASN A 53 20.08 11.27 11.00
CA ASN A 53 20.51 12.22 12.03
C ASN A 53 19.36 12.64 12.99
N ALA A 54 18.18 12.01 12.91
CA ALA A 54 17.07 12.33 13.80
C ALA A 54 17.28 11.77 15.23
N LEU A 55 16.94 12.56 16.25
CA LEU A 55 17.05 12.16 17.65
C LEU A 55 16.26 10.87 17.95
N ASN A 56 16.95 9.85 18.47
CA ASN A 56 16.34 8.55 18.73
C ASN A 56 15.71 8.46 20.12
N LEU A 57 14.40 8.73 20.21
CA LEU A 57 13.64 8.64 21.47
C LEU A 57 13.34 7.21 21.94
N LYS A 58 13.61 6.17 21.12
CA LYS A 58 13.40 4.77 21.52
C LYS A 58 14.26 4.39 22.73
N VAL A 59 15.37 5.10 22.97
CA VAL A 59 16.25 4.91 24.14
C VAL A 59 15.52 5.04 25.47
N LEU A 60 14.50 5.90 25.55
CA LEU A 60 13.74 6.15 26.77
C LEU A 60 12.75 5.01 27.10
N ARG A 61 12.52 4.08 26.17
CA ARG A 61 11.47 3.06 26.25
C ARG A 61 12.02 1.63 26.10
N LYS A 62 13.29 1.40 26.46
CA LYS A 62 13.92 0.06 26.34
C LYS A 62 13.38 -0.97 27.35
N HIS A 63 12.98 -0.54 28.54
CA HIS A 63 12.58 -1.43 29.65
C HIS A 63 11.12 -1.19 30.07
N THR A 64 10.19 -1.31 29.13
CA THR A 64 8.75 -1.15 29.43
C THR A 64 8.18 -2.41 30.09
N ALA A 65 7.21 -2.26 30.98
CA ALA A 65 6.58 -3.38 31.69
C ALA A 65 5.96 -4.45 30.78
N VAL A 66 5.50 -4.08 29.57
CA VAL A 66 4.90 -5.00 28.58
C VAL A 66 5.95 -5.95 27.97
N ALA A 67 7.24 -5.68 28.12
CA ALA A 67 8.33 -6.46 27.52
C ALA A 67 9.01 -7.45 28.49
N ASN A 68 8.45 -7.68 29.69
CA ASN A 68 8.94 -8.62 30.70
C ASN A 68 8.10 -9.90 30.69
#